data_AF-A0A497RPG2-F1
#
_entry.id   AF-A0A497RPG2-F1
#
_cell.length_a   1.000
_cell.length_b   1.000
_cell.length_c   1.000
_cell.angle_alpha   90.00
_cell.angle_beta   90.00
_cell.angle_gamma   90.00
#
_symmetry.space_group_name_H-M   'P 1'
#
loop_
_entity.id
_entity.type
_entity.pdbx_description
1 polymer ?
#
loop_
_entity_poly.entity_id
_entity_poly.type
_entity_poly.pdbx_seq_one_letter_code
_entity_poly.pdbx_strand_id
1 'polypeptide(L)'
;MRPTFTPQGVPTPPQAPQIAPEIRDELTNIMQELLLKTHELSFEYSTCDCEEIQTCPLAQKSKELFKVVKRLNEMMRRMAPPAKTSYVS
;
A
#
# COMPACT_ATOMS: atom_id res chain seq x y z
N MET A 1 49.55 17.78 -32.41
CA MET A 1 49.13 17.15 -31.14
C MET A 1 47.78 17.75 -30.74
N ARG A 2 46.72 16.94 -30.63
CA ARG A 2 45.39 17.38 -30.19
C ARG A 2 45.18 16.90 -28.75
N PRO A 3 44.77 17.77 -27.80
CA PRO A 3 44.47 17.33 -26.45
C PRO A 3 43.14 16.55 -26.40
N THR A 4 43.20 15.35 -25.86
CA THR A 4 42.04 14.50 -25.57
C THR A 4 41.34 15.05 -24.33
N PHE A 5 40.13 15.56 -24.48
CA PHE A 5 39.30 15.96 -23.34
C PHE A 5 38.61 14.72 -22.76
N THR A 6 38.95 14.34 -21.54
CA THR A 6 38.21 13.35 -20.75
C THR A 6 36.99 14.00 -20.10
N PRO A 7 35.75 13.51 -20.31
CA PRO A 7 34.60 14.00 -19.57
C PRO A 7 34.71 13.52 -18.12
N GLN A 8 34.84 14.46 -17.18
CA GLN A 8 34.81 14.20 -15.75
C GLN A 8 33.46 13.58 -15.36
N GLY A 9 33.53 12.50 -14.57
CA GLY A 9 32.39 11.70 -14.14
C GLY A 9 31.35 12.53 -13.40
N VAL A 10 30.10 12.43 -13.86
CA VAL A 10 28.93 12.97 -13.17
C VAL A 10 28.78 12.22 -11.84
N PRO A 11 28.67 12.90 -10.68
CA PRO A 11 28.35 12.22 -9.44
C PRO A 11 26.95 11.64 -9.54
N THR A 12 26.86 10.30 -9.48
CA THR A 12 25.58 9.59 -9.41
C THR A 12 24.84 10.02 -8.13
N PRO A 13 23.56 10.41 -8.20
CA PRO A 13 22.79 10.73 -7.01
C PRO A 13 22.79 9.54 -6.04
N PRO A 14 22.76 9.77 -4.72
CA PRO A 14 22.59 8.70 -3.75
C PRO A 14 21.32 7.93 -4.10
N GLN A 15 21.45 6.68 -4.51
CA GLN A 15 20.30 5.82 -4.74
C GLN A 15 19.66 5.58 -3.38
N ALA A 16 18.49 6.20 -3.16
CA ALA A 16 17.66 5.88 -2.00
C ALA A 16 17.47 4.35 -1.94
N PRO A 17 17.44 3.74 -0.74
CA PRO A 17 17.26 2.30 -0.60
C PRO A 17 16.05 1.84 -1.41
N GLN A 18 16.31 1.12 -2.51
CA GLN A 18 15.24 0.56 -3.32
C GLN A 18 14.73 -0.66 -2.57
N ILE A 19 13.50 -0.59 -2.06
CA ILE A 19 12.80 -1.76 -1.52
C ILE A 19 12.84 -2.83 -2.61
N ALA A 20 13.35 -4.01 -2.27
CA ALA A 20 13.50 -5.11 -3.20
C ALA A 20 12.13 -5.47 -3.81
N PRO A 21 12.06 -5.81 -5.11
CA PRO A 21 10.79 -6.06 -5.80
C PRO A 21 9.98 -7.17 -5.11
N GLU A 22 10.64 -8.21 -4.61
CA GLU A 22 10.00 -9.31 -3.88
C GLU A 22 9.25 -8.83 -2.63
N ILE A 23 9.81 -7.88 -1.88
CA ILE A 23 9.19 -7.32 -0.67
C ILE A 23 7.99 -6.43 -1.05
N ARG A 24 8.03 -5.75 -2.20
CA ARG A 24 6.89 -4.95 -2.70
C ARG A 24 5.73 -5.83 -3.14
N ASP A 25 6.03 -6.93 -3.80
CA ASP A 25 5.01 -7.88 -4.26
C ASP A 25 4.38 -8.59 -3.05
N GLU A 26 5.18 -9.02 -2.08
CA GLU A 26 4.69 -9.59 -0.82
C GLU A 26 3.82 -8.59 -0.05
N LEU A 27 4.26 -7.34 0.09
CA LEU A 27 3.46 -6.29 0.71
C LEU A 27 2.13 -6.10 -0.01
N THR A 28 2.12 -6.12 -1.35
CA THR A 28 0.91 -5.99 -2.16
C THR A 28 -0.05 -7.15 -1.92
N ASN A 29 0.46 -8.38 -1.85
CA ASN A 29 -0.34 -9.57 -1.59
C ASN A 29 -0.95 -9.55 -0.18
N ILE A 30 -0.15 -9.26 0.85
CA ILE A 30 -0.63 -9.12 2.24
C ILE A 30 -1.69 -8.01 2.33
N MET A 31 -1.47 -6.90 1.63
CA MET A 31 -2.43 -5.80 1.59
C MET A 31 -3.77 -6.20 0.96
N GLN A 32 -3.74 -6.94 -0.15
CA GLN A 32 -4.96 -7.44 -0.79
C GLN A 32 -5.70 -8.43 0.10
N GLU A 33 -4.97 -9.36 0.74
CA GLU A 33 -5.55 -10.32 1.68
C GLU A 33 -6.19 -9.61 2.88
N LEU A 34 -5.49 -8.64 3.47
CA LEU A 34 -6.00 -7.84 4.58
C LEU A 34 -7.28 -7.09 4.18
N LEU A 35 -7.32 -6.48 3.00
CA LEU A 35 -8.51 -5.79 2.50
C LEU A 35 -9.70 -6.73 2.35
N LEU A 36 -9.49 -7.92 1.78
CA LEU A 36 -10.55 -8.92 1.61
C LEU A 36 -11.13 -9.35 2.97
N LYS A 37 -10.27 -9.78 3.90
CA LYS A 37 -10.71 -10.18 5.25
C LYS A 37 -11.41 -9.05 5.99
N THR A 38 -10.97 -7.81 5.79
CA THR A 38 -11.60 -6.64 6.40
C THR A 38 -12.99 -6.37 5.81
N HIS A 39 -13.19 -6.60 4.51
CA HIS A 39 -14.50 -6.49 3.87
C HIS A 39 -15.47 -7.55 4.39
N GLU A 40 -15.03 -8.80 4.50
CA GLU A 40 -15.80 -9.92 5.08
C GLU A 40 -16.19 -9.60 6.54
N LEU A 41 -15.22 -9.17 7.35
CA LEU A 41 -15.49 -8.77 8.74
C LEU A 41 -16.42 -7.57 8.85
N SER A 42 -16.33 -6.60 7.92
CA SER A 42 -17.23 -5.44 7.88
C SER A 42 -18.67 -5.86 7.59
N PHE A 43 -18.84 -6.84 6.70
CA PHE A 43 -20.14 -7.42 6.41
C PHE A 43 -20.69 -8.13 7.64
N GLU A 44 -19.93 -9.07 8.23
CA GLU A 44 -20.34 -9.78 9.45
C GLU A 44 -20.67 -8.82 10.59
N TYR A 45 -19.84 -7.79 10.79
CA TYR A 45 -20.07 -6.73 11.78
C TYR A 45 -21.41 -6.02 11.55
N SER A 46 -21.76 -5.72 10.30
CA SER A 46 -22.99 -5.00 9.95
C SER A 46 -24.26 -5.83 10.11
N THR A 47 -24.14 -7.15 10.01
CA THR A 47 -25.24 -8.10 10.17
C THR A 47 -25.26 -8.76 11.56
N CYS A 48 -24.29 -8.45 12.41
CA CYS A 48 -24.19 -9.02 13.75
C CYS A 48 -25.28 -8.44 14.65
N ASP A 49 -26.12 -9.32 15.18
CA ASP A 49 -27.14 -8.96 16.17
C ASP A 49 -26.51 -8.98 17.57
N CYS A 50 -25.86 -7.87 17.93
CA CYS A 50 -25.24 -7.67 19.23
C CYS A 50 -25.95 -6.52 19.94
N GLU A 51 -26.70 -6.83 21.01
CA GLU A 51 -27.48 -5.85 21.79
C GLU A 51 -26.61 -4.70 22.31
N GLU A 52 -25.35 -5.01 22.64
CA GLU A 52 -24.38 -4.08 23.19
C GLU A 52 -23.28 -3.70 22.18
N ILE A 53 -23.56 -3.67 20.86
CA ILE A 53 -22.52 -3.42 19.85
C ILE A 53 -21.76 -2.09 20.04
N GLN A 54 -22.36 -1.12 20.73
CA GLN A 54 -21.73 0.17 21.05
C GLN A 54 -20.71 0.07 22.19
N THR A 55 -20.84 -0.89 23.10
CA THR A 55 -19.95 -1.09 24.25
C THR A 55 -19.12 -2.37 24.15
N CYS A 56 -19.48 -3.28 23.24
CA CYS A 56 -18.79 -4.52 22.96
C CYS A 56 -17.33 -4.25 22.55
N PRO A 57 -16.34 -4.71 23.33
CA PRO A 57 -14.92 -4.45 23.04
C PRO A 57 -14.46 -4.98 21.69
N LEU A 58 -15.03 -6.11 21.24
CA LEU A 58 -14.73 -6.67 19.93
C LEU A 58 -15.27 -5.77 18.82
N ALA A 59 -16.52 -5.32 18.94
CA ALA A 59 -17.15 -4.42 17.97
C ALA A 59 -16.38 -3.10 17.83
N GLN A 60 -15.94 -2.51 18.94
CA GLN A 60 -15.14 -1.29 18.93
C GLN A 60 -13.77 -1.50 18.27
N LYS A 61 -13.10 -2.62 18.57
CA LYS A 61 -11.83 -2.97 17.91
C LYS A 61 -12.00 -3.20 16.41
N SER A 62 -13.08 -3.84 15.98
CA SER A 62 -13.38 -4.01 14.54
C SER A 62 -13.58 -2.67 13.84
N LYS A 63 -14.33 -1.73 14.45
CA LYS A 63 -14.48 -0.37 13.93
C LYS A 63 -13.14 0.35 13.77
N GLU A 64 -12.25 0.26 14.76
CA GLU A 64 -10.92 0.86 14.66
C GLU A 64 -10.06 0.20 13.58
N LEU A 65 -10.13 -1.13 13.45
CA LEU A 65 -9.48 -1.86 12.37
C LEU A 65 -9.95 -1.36 10.99
N PHE A 66 -11.25 -1.17 10.79
CA PHE A 66 -11.80 -0.67 9.52
C PHE A 66 -11.25 0.72 9.16
N LYS A 67 -11.12 1.62 10.15
CA LYS A 67 -10.53 2.95 9.96
C LYS A 67 -9.05 2.87 9.56
N VAL A 68 -8.28 2.02 10.24
CA VAL A 68 -6.85 1.85 9.97
C VAL A 68 -6.61 1.25 8.58
N VAL A 69 -7.36 0.20 8.22
CA VAL A 69 -7.25 -0.44 6.89
C VAL A 69 -7.66 0.53 5.78
N LYS A 70 -8.70 1.34 5.98
CA LYS A 70 -9.08 2.38 5.02
C LYS A 70 -7.94 3.37 4.78
N ARG A 71 -7.32 3.88 5.86
CA ARG A 71 -6.17 4.78 5.77
C ARG A 71 -4.98 4.13 5.06
N LEU A 72 -4.71 2.86 5.35
CA LEU A 72 -3.63 2.10 4.73
C LEU A 72 -3.86 1.92 3.22
N ASN A 73 -5.09 1.61 2.81
CA ASN A 73 -5.47 1.52 1.40
C ASN A 73 -5.27 2.85 0.65
N GLU A 74 -5.66 3.97 1.26
CA GLU A 74 -5.43 5.30 0.69
C GLU A 74 -3.93 5.60 0.55
N MET A 75 -3.10 5.19 1.52
CA MET A 75 -1.64 5.31 1.43
C MET A 75 -1.07 4.46 0.30
N MET A 76 -1.47 3.20 0.18
CA MET A 76 -1.00 2.30 -0.89
C MET A 76 -1.35 2.83 -2.28
N ARG A 77 -2.56 3.37 -2.46
CA ARG A 77 -2.98 4.01 -3.73
C ARG A 77 -2.09 5.19 -4.12
N ARG A 78 -1.56 5.93 -3.13
CA ARG A 78 -0.63 7.05 -3.38
C ARG A 78 0.79 6.59 -3.71
N MET A 79 1.16 5.38 -3.31
CA MET A 79 2.46 4.78 -3.60
C MET A 79 2.45 4.02 -4.94
N ALA A 80 1.27 3.66 -5.45
CA ALA A 80 1.15 3.02 -6.75
C ALA A 80 1.68 3.95 -7.85
N PRO A 81 2.58 3.48 -8.73
CA PRO A 81 3.00 4.26 -9.88
C PRO A 81 1.79 4.57 -10.75
N PRO A 82 1.76 5.75 -11.41
CA PRO A 82 0.68 6.08 -12.34
C PRO A 82 0.58 4.95 -13.38
N ALA A 83 -0.63 4.41 -13.56
CA ALA A 83 -0.87 3.38 -14.55
C ALA A 83 -0.34 3.89 -15.90
N LYS A 84 0.64 3.19 -16.48
CA LYS A 84 1.13 3.50 -17.82
C LYS A 84 0.00 3.18 -18.79
N THR A 85 -0.81 4.19 -19.13
CA THR A 85 -1.72 4.16 -20.28
C THR A 85 -0.88 4.12 -21.54
N SER A 86 -0.36 2.94 -21.87
CA SER A 86 0.30 2.68 -23.14
C SER A 86 -0.80 2.50 -24.18
N TYR A 87 -1.33 3.61 -24.71
CA TYR A 87 -1.99 3.58 -26.01
C TYR A 87 -0.91 3.27 -27.04
N VAL A 88 -0.82 2.02 -27.48
CA VAL A 88 -0.11 1.69 -28.72
C VAL A 88 -1.09 1.94 -29.85
N SER A 89 -0.69 2.89 -30.70
CA SER A 89 -1.30 3.25 -31.99
C SER A 89 -1.08 2.18 -33.03
#